data_AF-A0A7Z8E321-F1
#
_entry.id   AF-A0A7Z8E321-F1
#
_cell.length_a   1.000
_cell.length_b   1.000
_cell.length_c   1.000
_cell.angle_alpha   90.00
_cell.angle_beta   90.00
_cell.angle_gamma   90.00
#
_symmetry.space_group_name_H-M   'P 1'
#
loop_
_entity.id
_entity.type
_entity.pdbx_description
1 polymer ?
#
loop_
_entity_poly.entity_id
_entity_poly.type
_entity_poly.pdbx_seq_one_letter_code
_entity_poly.pdbx_strand_id
1 'polypeptide(L)'
;MSNFNDLMLNWITSTSTKKDEREKSELNQKLANMFAINYLVTVLTIVFFTIIDMYHHTITMHTIVLFAVFFIFNIILIINFGKNKHFEEVAYSPKEYKKLIRRYGILSVVFMVYFGVCMTLIGVIIDYLWNDPIDWSGHLLNGLISGVIFGGFMFCVYLVKLKKEY
;
A
#
# COMPACT_ATOMS: atom_id res chain seq x y z
N MET A 1 22.64 8.37 9.79
CA MET A 1 21.96 7.07 9.52
C MET A 1 21.84 6.30 10.82
N SER A 2 20.76 5.54 11.06
CA SER A 2 20.52 4.90 12.36
C SER A 2 21.35 3.63 12.55
N ASN A 3 21.83 3.37 13.77
CA ASN A 3 22.54 2.13 14.16
C ASN A 3 21.77 0.85 13.79
N PHE A 4 20.45 0.94 13.70
CA PHE A 4 19.57 -0.16 13.31
C PHE A 4 19.76 -0.60 11.86
N ASN A 5 19.95 0.33 10.91
CA ASN A 5 20.11 -0.01 9.50
C ASN A 5 21.40 -0.82 9.27
N ASP A 6 22.49 -0.43 9.94
CA ASP A 6 23.76 -1.12 9.86
C ASP A 6 23.70 -2.51 10.50
N LEU A 7 22.99 -2.67 11.63
CA LEU A 7 22.72 -3.97 12.25
C LEU A 7 21.92 -4.89 11.32
N MET A 8 20.86 -4.37 10.70
CA MET A 8 20.01 -5.13 9.79
C MET A 8 20.78 -5.57 8.53
N LEU A 9 21.56 -4.67 7.92
CA LEU A 9 22.40 -5.01 6.77
C LEU A 9 23.47 -6.03 7.13
N ASN A 10 24.07 -5.94 8.32
CA ASN A 10 25.06 -6.92 8.79
C ASN A 10 24.43 -8.29 9.05
N TRP A 11 23.20 -8.31 9.58
CA TRP A 11 22.44 -9.55 9.75
C TRP A 11 22.08 -10.20 8.41
N ILE A 12 21.56 -9.43 7.44
CA ILE A 12 21.15 -9.95 6.12
C ILE A 12 22.34 -10.53 5.34
N THR A 13 23.49 -9.87 5.39
CA THR A 13 24.68 -10.33 4.67
C THR A 13 25.53 -11.29 5.48
N SER A 14 25.15 -11.59 6.73
CA SER A 14 25.96 -12.37 7.68
C SER A 14 27.40 -11.85 7.81
N THR A 15 27.60 -10.54 7.76
CA THR A 15 28.94 -9.91 7.89
C THR A 15 29.01 -9.02 9.13
N SER A 16 30.15 -9.06 9.83
CA SER A 16 30.45 -8.17 10.96
C SER A 16 31.19 -6.89 10.54
N THR A 17 31.67 -6.84 9.30
CA THR A 17 32.50 -5.75 8.77
C THR A 17 31.69 -4.48 8.53
N LYS A 18 32.28 -3.33 8.85
CA LYS A 18 31.75 -2.03 8.42
C LYS A 18 31.79 -1.96 6.90
N LYS A 19 30.61 -1.91 6.29
CA LYS A 19 30.44 -1.73 4.84
C LYS A 19 30.70 -0.28 4.46
N ASP A 20 31.32 -0.07 3.30
CA ASP A 20 31.51 1.26 2.74
C ASP A 20 30.17 1.87 2.28
N GLU A 21 30.07 3.19 2.14
CA GLU A 21 28.85 3.88 1.72
C GLU A 21 28.36 3.40 0.35
N ARG A 22 29.29 3.11 -0.57
CA ARG A 22 28.98 2.55 -1.89
C ARG A 22 28.34 1.17 -1.79
N GLU A 23 28.93 0.27 -1.00
CA GLU A 23 28.39 -1.07 -0.78
C GLU A 23 27.01 -1.04 -0.11
N LYS A 24 26.83 -0.15 0.88
CA LYS A 24 25.53 0.07 1.52
C LYS A 24 24.48 0.55 0.51
N SER A 25 24.84 1.46 -0.38
CA SER A 25 23.94 1.95 -1.42
C SER A 25 23.51 0.83 -2.39
N GLU A 26 24.47 0.03 -2.87
CA GLU A 26 24.18 -1.10 -3.76
C GLU A 26 23.30 -2.17 -3.09
N LEU A 27 23.57 -2.49 -1.82
CA LEU A 27 22.75 -3.41 -1.04
C LEU A 27 21.34 -2.87 -0.80
N ASN A 28 21.19 -1.61 -0.40
CA ASN A 28 19.89 -0.99 -0.19
C ASN A 28 19.06 -0.96 -1.48
N GLN A 29 19.69 -0.71 -2.63
CA GLN A 29 19.00 -0.75 -3.93
C GLN A 29 18.49 -2.16 -4.26
N LYS A 30 19.33 -3.19 -4.08
CA LYS A 30 18.92 -4.59 -4.28
C LYS A 30 17.80 -5.01 -3.32
N LEU A 31 17.91 -4.62 -2.05
CA LEU A 31 16.88 -4.89 -1.03
C LEU A 31 15.57 -4.16 -1.33
N ALA A 32 15.63 -2.91 -1.79
CA ALA A 32 14.44 -2.16 -2.19
C ALA A 32 13.72 -2.82 -3.38
N ASN A 33 14.47 -3.29 -4.38
CA ASN A 33 13.90 -4.02 -5.51
C ASN A 33 13.25 -5.34 -5.07
N MET A 34 13.93 -6.12 -4.23
CA MET A 34 13.38 -7.37 -3.69
C MET A 34 12.16 -7.11 -2.80
N PHE A 35 12.17 -6.03 -2.01
CA PHE A 35 11.03 -5.60 -1.22
C PHE A 35 9.83 -5.27 -2.10
N ALA A 36 10.03 -4.54 -3.21
CA ALA A 36 8.96 -4.21 -4.14
C ALA A 36 8.35 -5.47 -4.79
N ILE A 37 9.18 -6.45 -5.17
CA ILE A 37 8.70 -7.74 -5.70
C ILE A 37 7.93 -8.50 -4.62
N ASN A 38 8.48 -8.62 -3.42
CA ASN A 38 7.83 -9.34 -2.32
C ASN A 38 6.50 -8.67 -1.90
N TYR A 39 6.44 -7.33 -1.95
CA TYR A 39 5.22 -6.57 -1.73
C TYR A 39 4.14 -6.95 -2.73
N LEU A 40 4.47 -7.02 -4.03
CA LEU A 40 3.52 -7.44 -5.08
C LEU A 40 3.07 -8.89 -4.88
N VAL A 41 4.00 -9.80 -4.59
CA VAL A 41 3.67 -11.20 -4.31
C VAL A 41 2.72 -11.30 -3.12
N THR A 42 2.98 -10.58 -2.04
CA THR A 42 2.13 -10.55 -0.84
C THR A 42 0.71 -10.09 -1.18
N VAL A 43 0.56 -9.03 -1.99
CA VAL A 43 -0.76 -8.55 -2.45
C VAL A 43 -1.48 -9.65 -3.22
N LEU A 44 -0.81 -10.32 -4.16
CA LEU A 44 -1.41 -11.40 -4.94
C LEU A 44 -1.83 -12.59 -4.05
N THR A 45 -1.01 -12.92 -3.04
CA THR A 45 -1.33 -13.97 -2.08
C THR A 45 -2.54 -13.63 -1.22
N ILE A 46 -2.67 -12.39 -0.74
CA ILE A 46 -3.86 -11.93 -0.01
C ILE A 46 -5.10 -12.05 -0.89
N VAL A 47 -5.04 -11.57 -2.14
CA VAL A 47 -6.16 -11.65 -3.08
C VAL A 47 -6.54 -13.11 -3.33
N PHE A 48 -5.58 -13.99 -3.56
CA PHE A 48 -5.83 -15.41 -3.80
C PHE A 48 -6.53 -16.09 -2.62
N PHE A 49 -6.03 -15.91 -1.39
CA PHE A 49 -6.68 -16.49 -0.20
C PHE A 49 -8.05 -15.88 0.06
N THR A 50 -8.21 -14.57 -0.17
CA THR A 50 -9.51 -13.90 -0.03
C THR A 50 -10.54 -14.50 -0.99
N ILE A 51 -10.16 -14.82 -2.23
CA ILE A 51 -11.05 -15.45 -3.22
C ILE A 51 -11.48 -16.86 -2.75
N ILE A 52 -10.53 -17.64 -2.21
CA ILE A 52 -10.83 -18.98 -1.66
C ILE A 52 -11.81 -18.87 -0.48
N ASP A 53 -11.52 -17.98 0.46
CA ASP A 53 -12.34 -17.74 1.65
C ASP A 53 -13.75 -17.29 1.25
N MET A 54 -13.86 -16.40 0.27
CA MET A 54 -15.13 -15.96 -0.31
C MET A 54 -15.91 -17.12 -0.96
N TYR A 55 -15.25 -17.99 -1.72
CA TYR A 55 -15.88 -19.15 -2.33
C TYR A 55 -16.44 -20.13 -1.28
N HIS A 56 -15.75 -20.29 -0.16
CA HIS A 56 -16.18 -21.14 0.94
C HIS A 56 -17.12 -20.45 1.94
N HIS A 57 -17.50 -19.18 1.71
CA HIS A 57 -18.28 -18.38 2.65
C HIS A 57 -17.72 -18.39 4.09
N THR A 58 -16.39 -18.42 4.20
CA THR A 58 -15.69 -18.40 5.49
C THR A 58 -14.56 -17.38 5.43
N ILE A 59 -13.86 -17.15 6.53
CA ILE A 59 -12.57 -16.47 6.53
C ILE A 59 -11.61 -17.23 7.43
N THR A 60 -10.40 -17.46 6.94
CA THR A 60 -9.39 -18.20 7.70
C THR A 60 -8.50 -17.25 8.48
N MET A 61 -8.04 -17.68 9.66
CA MET A 61 -7.09 -16.92 10.47
C MET A 61 -5.82 -16.52 9.70
N HIS A 62 -5.38 -17.35 8.76
CA HIS A 62 -4.22 -17.06 7.92
C HIS A 62 -4.44 -15.80 7.06
N THR A 63 -5.61 -15.66 6.42
CA THR A 63 -5.98 -14.48 5.63
C THR A 63 -6.04 -13.22 6.50
N ILE A 64 -6.61 -13.34 7.70
CA ILE A 64 -6.68 -12.22 8.67
C ILE A 64 -5.29 -11.74 9.06
N VAL A 65 -4.41 -12.66 9.47
CA VAL A 65 -3.05 -12.35 9.91
C VAL A 65 -2.24 -11.75 8.75
N LEU A 66 -2.33 -12.34 7.56
CA LEU A 66 -1.62 -11.86 6.38
C LEU A 66 -2.05 -10.44 6.00
N PHE A 67 -3.36 -10.17 6.03
CA PHE A 67 -3.90 -8.83 5.80
C PHE A 67 -3.45 -7.84 6.88
N ALA A 68 -3.50 -8.21 8.16
CA ALA A 68 -3.09 -7.34 9.27
C ALA A 68 -1.61 -6.95 9.17
N VAL A 69 -0.72 -7.91 8.90
CA VAL A 69 0.70 -7.66 8.69
C VAL A 69 0.93 -6.72 7.51
N PHE A 70 0.28 -6.99 6.38
CA PHE A 70 0.39 -6.14 5.19
C PHE A 70 -0.13 -4.71 5.44
N PHE A 71 -1.21 -4.56 6.19
CA PHE A 71 -1.78 -3.26 6.55
C PHE A 71 -0.85 -2.46 7.46
N ILE A 72 -0.25 -3.10 8.48
CA ILE A 72 0.75 -2.48 9.36
C ILE A 72 1.97 -2.00 8.56
N PHE A 73 2.49 -2.81 7.63
CA PHE A 73 3.60 -2.40 6.77
C PHE A 73 3.25 -1.17 5.92
N ASN A 74 2.03 -1.09 5.39
CA ASN A 74 1.56 0.08 4.66
C ASN A 74 1.53 1.35 5.52
N ILE A 75 1.07 1.25 6.77
CA ILE A 75 1.10 2.38 7.71
C ILE A 75 2.54 2.85 7.95
N ILE A 76 3.47 1.92 8.20
CA ILE A 76 4.88 2.24 8.41
C ILE A 76 5.48 2.93 7.18
N LEU A 77 5.18 2.44 5.97
CA LEU A 77 5.64 3.05 4.72
C LEU A 77 5.11 4.49 4.58
N ILE A 78 3.82 4.71 4.83
CA ILE A 78 3.22 6.06 4.76
C ILE A 78 3.91 7.01 5.74
N ILE A 79 4.12 6.59 6.99
CA ILE A 79 4.80 7.41 8.02
C ILE A 79 6.23 7.75 7.59
N ASN A 80 6.97 6.78 7.04
CA ASN A 80 8.36 7.00 6.62
C ASN A 80 8.46 7.90 5.39
N PHE A 81 7.58 7.71 4.40
CA PHE A 81 7.58 8.55 3.19
C PHE A 81 7.07 9.97 3.48
N GLY A 82 6.08 10.12 4.35
CA GLY A 82 5.51 11.42 4.72
C GLY A 82 6.51 12.39 5.33
N LYS A 83 7.57 11.89 5.99
CA LYS A 83 8.61 12.71 6.62
C LYS A 83 9.53 13.44 5.65
N ASN A 84 9.66 12.98 4.41
CA ASN A 84 10.72 13.44 3.51
C ASN A 84 10.26 14.42 2.40
N LYS A 85 9.01 14.90 2.43
CA LYS A 85 8.44 15.91 1.49
C LYS A 85 8.73 15.69 -0.02
N HIS A 86 9.06 14.48 -0.46
CA HIS A 86 9.35 14.16 -1.87
C HIS A 86 8.13 14.17 -2.80
N PHE A 87 7.04 14.85 -2.41
CA PHE A 87 5.73 14.76 -3.07
C PHE A 87 5.24 16.07 -3.68
N GLU A 88 6.06 17.12 -3.70
CA GLU A 88 5.72 18.35 -4.41
C GLU A 88 6.04 18.19 -5.89
N GLU A 89 4.99 18.05 -6.71
CA GLU A 89 5.08 18.06 -8.17
C GLU A 89 4.54 19.41 -8.68
N VAL A 90 5.36 20.15 -9.44
CA VAL A 90 5.02 21.44 -10.03
C VAL A 90 4.84 21.27 -11.53
N ALA A 91 3.78 21.85 -12.10
CA ALA A 91 3.57 21.85 -13.54
C ALA A 91 4.09 23.15 -14.15
N TYR A 92 5.09 23.06 -15.03
CA TYR A 92 5.71 24.21 -15.70
C TYR A 92 5.12 24.47 -17.10
N SER A 93 4.20 23.62 -17.58
CA SER A 93 3.50 23.85 -18.85
C SER A 93 2.06 23.28 -18.86
N PRO A 94 1.18 23.78 -19.74
CA PRO A 94 -0.18 23.25 -19.90
C PRO A 94 -0.22 21.77 -20.33
N LYS A 95 0.77 21.34 -21.14
CA LYS A 95 0.89 19.93 -21.58
C LYS A 95 1.26 19.02 -20.42
N GLU A 96 2.18 19.46 -19.58
CA GLU A 96 2.61 18.73 -18.39
C GLU A 96 1.50 18.66 -17.33
N TYR A 97 0.77 19.76 -17.12
CA TYR A 97 -0.41 19.80 -16.26
C TYR A 97 -1.46 18.74 -16.65
N LYS A 98 -1.79 18.63 -17.95
CA LYS A 98 -2.73 17.62 -18.45
C LYS A 98 -2.23 16.19 -18.25
N LYS A 99 -0.91 15.96 -18.39
CA LYS A 99 -0.28 14.66 -18.13
C LYS A 99 -0.36 14.28 -16.65
N LEU A 100 -0.11 15.24 -15.75
CA LEU A 100 -0.18 15.06 -14.31
C LEU A 100 -1.61 14.77 -13.84
N ILE A 101 -2.61 15.51 -14.34
CA ILE A 101 -4.02 15.20 -14.05
C ILE A 101 -4.37 13.76 -14.45
N ARG A 102 -3.97 13.33 -15.65
CA ARG A 102 -4.25 11.95 -16.10
C ARG A 102 -3.61 10.92 -15.19
N ARG A 103 -2.37 11.18 -14.74
CA ARG A 103 -1.66 10.32 -13.77
C ARG A 103 -2.38 10.29 -12.43
N TYR A 104 -2.82 11.43 -11.90
CA TYR A 104 -3.57 11.49 -10.65
C TYR A 104 -4.93 10.80 -10.76
N GLY A 105 -5.60 10.87 -11.91
CA GLY A 105 -6.81 10.08 -12.17
C GLY A 105 -6.54 8.58 -12.05
N ILE A 106 -5.48 8.08 -12.68
CA ILE A 106 -5.08 6.67 -12.58
C ILE A 106 -4.75 6.29 -11.13
N LEU A 107 -3.95 7.10 -10.44
CA LEU A 107 -3.60 6.85 -9.04
C LEU A 107 -4.84 6.84 -8.13
N SER A 108 -5.79 7.72 -8.37
CA SER A 108 -7.03 7.79 -7.60
C SER A 108 -7.91 6.56 -7.81
N VAL A 109 -7.93 6.00 -9.03
CA VAL A 109 -8.58 4.70 -9.31
C VAL A 109 -7.87 3.56 -8.58
N VAL A 110 -6.53 3.58 -8.52
CA VAL A 110 -5.78 2.58 -7.74
C VAL A 110 -6.14 2.67 -6.25
N PHE A 111 -6.20 3.89 -5.69
CA PHE A 111 -6.62 4.09 -4.30
C PHE A 111 -8.07 3.72 -4.04
N MET A 112 -8.97 3.94 -5.01
CA MET A 112 -10.36 3.51 -4.96
C MET A 112 -10.46 2.00 -4.77
N VAL A 113 -9.78 1.23 -5.62
CA VAL A 113 -9.77 -0.24 -5.56
C VAL A 113 -9.12 -0.72 -4.26
N TYR A 114 -7.95 -0.17 -3.93
CA TYR A 114 -7.23 -0.54 -2.71
C TYR A 114 -8.07 -0.33 -1.45
N PHE A 115 -8.65 0.85 -1.30
CA PHE A 115 -9.45 1.18 -0.12
C PHE A 115 -10.72 0.33 -0.04
N GLY A 116 -11.40 0.10 -1.17
CA GLY A 116 -12.59 -0.74 -1.19
C GLY A 116 -12.32 -2.20 -0.81
N VAL A 117 -11.19 -2.77 -1.24
CA VAL A 117 -10.75 -4.10 -0.83
C VAL A 117 -10.46 -4.14 0.68
N CYS A 118 -9.73 -3.15 1.20
CA CYS A 118 -9.46 -3.05 2.63
C CYS A 118 -10.76 -2.99 3.47
N MET A 119 -11.72 -2.16 3.05
CA MET A 119 -12.99 -2.02 3.77
C MET A 119 -13.83 -3.30 3.74
N THR A 120 -13.83 -4.00 2.60
CA THR A 120 -14.48 -5.32 2.49
C THR A 120 -13.88 -6.31 3.48
N LEU A 121 -12.55 -6.43 3.50
CA LEU A 121 -11.85 -7.36 4.38
C LEU A 121 -12.05 -7.02 5.86
N ILE A 122 -12.01 -5.73 6.22
CA ILE A 122 -12.29 -5.30 7.59
C ILE A 122 -13.70 -5.70 8.02
N GLY A 123 -14.70 -5.50 7.15
CA GLY A 123 -16.09 -5.90 7.42
C GLY A 123 -16.22 -7.40 7.69
N VAL A 124 -15.66 -8.23 6.81
CA VAL A 124 -15.68 -9.69 6.97
C VAL A 124 -14.92 -10.15 8.23
N ILE A 125 -13.80 -9.50 8.56
CA ILE A 125 -13.05 -9.78 9.80
C ILE A 125 -13.89 -9.43 11.04
N ILE A 126 -14.66 -8.34 10.98
CA ILE A 126 -15.57 -7.97 12.07
C ILE A 126 -16.65 -9.04 12.25
N ASP A 127 -17.32 -9.48 11.18
CA ASP A 127 -18.31 -10.57 11.28
C ASP A 127 -17.71 -11.82 11.94
N TYR A 128 -16.50 -12.20 11.52
CA TYR A 128 -15.77 -13.31 12.10
C TYR A 128 -15.47 -13.14 13.60
N LEU A 129 -15.01 -11.95 14.02
CA LEU A 129 -14.69 -11.67 15.42
C LEU A 129 -15.94 -11.63 16.31
N TRP A 130 -17.08 -11.21 15.77
CA TRP A 130 -18.36 -11.18 16.48
C TRP A 130 -19.13 -12.50 16.43
N ASN A 131 -18.62 -13.50 15.70
CA ASN A 131 -19.32 -14.77 15.41
C ASN A 131 -20.66 -14.56 14.68
N ASP A 132 -20.76 -13.48 13.91
CA ASP A 132 -21.88 -13.20 13.03
C ASP A 132 -21.74 -13.99 11.72
N PRO A 133 -22.85 -14.28 11.02
CA PRO A 133 -22.78 -14.92 9.71
C PRO A 133 -22.05 -14.00 8.72
N ILE A 134 -21.02 -14.54 8.06
CA ILE A 134 -20.19 -13.77 7.14
C ILE A 134 -21.00 -13.36 5.90
N ASP A 135 -21.25 -12.06 5.74
CA ASP A 135 -21.90 -11.50 4.55
C ASP A 135 -20.89 -10.86 3.59
N TRP A 136 -20.27 -11.69 2.75
CA TRP A 136 -19.38 -11.23 1.69
C TRP A 136 -20.05 -10.23 0.74
N SER A 137 -21.34 -10.38 0.45
CA SER A 137 -22.04 -9.57 -0.55
C SER A 137 -22.30 -8.15 -0.07
N GLY A 138 -22.78 -8.00 1.17
CA GLY A 138 -22.98 -6.71 1.82
C GLY A 138 -21.66 -5.97 2.03
N HIS A 139 -20.62 -6.68 2.48
CA HIS A 139 -19.30 -6.07 2.67
C HIS A 139 -18.63 -5.67 1.36
N LEU A 140 -18.80 -6.44 0.27
CA LEU A 140 -18.32 -6.04 -1.06
C LEU A 140 -19.02 -4.77 -1.55
N LEU A 141 -20.34 -4.65 -1.36
CA LEU A 141 -21.08 -3.45 -1.74
C LEU A 141 -20.60 -2.23 -0.93
N ASN A 142 -20.46 -2.39 0.39
CA ASN A 142 -19.92 -1.34 1.27
C ASN A 142 -18.48 -0.97 0.89
N GLY A 143 -17.66 -1.96 0.53
CA GLY A 143 -16.31 -1.76 0.02
C GLY A 143 -16.28 -0.97 -1.29
N LEU A 144 -17.15 -1.27 -2.24
CA LEU A 144 -17.25 -0.51 -3.49
C LEU A 144 -17.65 0.95 -3.25
N ILE A 145 -18.67 1.18 -2.40
CA ILE A 145 -19.14 2.53 -2.08
C ILE A 145 -18.03 3.34 -1.39
N SER A 146 -17.41 2.78 -0.35
CA SER A 146 -16.33 3.43 0.40
C SER A 146 -15.10 3.67 -0.47
N GLY A 147 -14.75 2.72 -1.34
CA GLY A 147 -13.70 2.86 -2.34
C GLY A 147 -13.93 4.04 -3.26
N VAL A 148 -15.12 4.15 -3.87
CA VAL A 148 -15.48 5.26 -4.79
C VAL A 148 -15.38 6.61 -4.09
N ILE A 149 -15.92 6.72 -2.87
CA ILE A 149 -15.85 7.95 -2.08
C ILE A 149 -14.39 8.33 -1.80
N PHE A 150 -13.57 7.36 -1.37
CA PHE A 150 -12.16 7.59 -1.04
C PHE A 150 -11.32 7.95 -2.27
N GLY A 151 -11.53 7.26 -3.40
CA GLY A 151 -10.86 7.56 -4.66
C GLY A 151 -11.16 8.98 -5.16
N GLY A 152 -12.42 9.40 -5.10
CA GLY A 152 -12.83 10.77 -5.43
C GLY A 152 -12.17 11.79 -4.50
N PHE A 153 -12.15 11.54 -3.19
CA PHE A 153 -11.47 12.39 -2.22
C PHE A 153 -9.97 12.52 -2.52
N MET A 154 -9.28 11.41 -2.80
CA MET A 154 -7.86 11.41 -3.14
C MET A 154 -7.56 12.18 -4.42
N PHE A 155 -8.43 12.07 -5.43
CA PHE A 155 -8.31 12.87 -6.65
C PHE A 155 -8.36 14.38 -6.35
N CYS A 156 -9.31 14.80 -5.52
CA CYS A 156 -9.40 16.19 -5.06
C CYS A 156 -8.14 16.63 -4.30
N VAL A 157 -7.62 15.80 -3.40
CA VAL A 157 -6.36 16.08 -2.68
C VAL A 157 -5.19 16.28 -3.64
N TYR A 158 -5.08 15.44 -4.68
CA TYR A 158 -4.03 15.59 -5.69
C TYR A 158 -4.19 16.86 -6.52
N LEU A 159 -5.42 17.25 -6.88
CA LEU A 159 -5.67 18.50 -7.59
C LEU A 159 -5.31 19.73 -6.74
N VAL A 160 -5.60 19.73 -5.44
CA VAL A 160 -5.23 20.82 -4.52
C VAL A 160 -3.72 20.93 -4.35
N LYS A 161 -2.99 19.81 -4.37
CA LYS A 161 -1.53 19.79 -4.26
C LYS A 161 -0.81 20.25 -5.54
N LEU A 162 -1.47 20.19 -6.69
CA LEU A 162 -0.87 20.52 -7.98
C LEU A 162 -0.74 22.04 -8.16
N LYS A 163 0.48 22.55 -8.00
CA LYS A 163 0.79 23.97 -8.25
C LYS A 163 1.00 24.21 -9.74
N LYS A 164 0.39 25.27 -10.27
CA LYS A 164 0.61 25.78 -11.62
C LYS A 164 1.60 26.94 -11.52
N GLU A 165 2.74 26.82 -12.19
CA GLU A 165 3.77 27.89 -12.25
C GLU A 165 3.94 28.46 -13.68
N TYR A 166 2.89 28.37 -14.49
CA TYR A 166 2.81 28.95 -15.83
C TYR A 166 1.76 30.05 -15.92
#